data_AF-A0ABD2GTH4-F1
#
_entry.id   AF-A0ABD2GTH4-F1
#
_cell.length_a   1.000
_cell.length_b   1.000
_cell.length_c   1.000
_cell.angle_alpha   90.00
_cell.angle_beta   90.00
_cell.angle_gamma   90.00
#
_symmetry.space_group_name_H-M   'P 1'
#
loop_
_entity.id
_entity.type
_entity.pdbx_description
1 polymer ?
#
loop_
_entity_poly.entity_id
_entity_poly.type
_entity_poly.pdbx_seq_one_letter_code
_entity_poly.pdbx_strand_id
1 'polypeptide(L)'
;MATFGGSIGLLIEWDCDLDKGYSNCNPHYHFTRLDVSNNSISTGFNFRHTRYFKNAAGESYRSLFKVYGVRFNIMVHGKAGMFSIIPTAINVGSGLALMGAGAFFCDMVLLYLMKKSDSYRERKFEGPK
;
A
#
# COMPACT_ATOMS: atom_id res chain seq x y z
N MET A 1 17.42 -21.52 7.78
CA MET A 1 16.01 -21.65 8.25
C MET A 1 15.78 -22.94 9.04
N ALA A 2 16.24 -24.11 8.58
CA ALA A 2 16.03 -25.37 9.31
C ALA A 2 16.73 -25.45 10.68
N THR A 3 17.90 -24.82 10.83
CA THR A 3 18.70 -24.89 12.08
C THR A 3 18.28 -23.89 13.15
N PHE A 4 17.94 -22.66 12.76
CA PHE A 4 17.60 -21.57 13.68
C PHE A 4 16.12 -21.15 13.65
N GLY A 5 15.32 -21.81 12.82
CA GLY A 5 13.97 -21.38 12.48
C GLY A 5 13.94 -20.14 11.58
N GLY A 6 12.74 -19.63 11.31
CA GLY A 6 12.53 -18.39 10.57
C GLY A 6 11.04 -18.09 10.34
N SER A 7 10.73 -16.92 9.80
CA SER A 7 9.36 -16.51 9.51
C SER A 7 9.22 -16.16 8.03
N ILE A 8 8.32 -16.85 7.33
CA ILE A 8 8.00 -16.63 5.92
C ILE A 8 6.63 -15.97 5.84
N GLY A 9 6.55 -14.84 5.17
CA GLY A 9 5.30 -14.22 4.74
C GLY A 9 4.89 -14.77 3.39
N LEU A 10 3.69 -15.34 3.31
CA LEU A 10 2.97 -15.61 2.07
C LEU A 10 1.95 -14.50 1.89
N LEU A 11 2.20 -13.58 0.98
CA LEU A 11 1.28 -12.53 0.63
C LEU A 11 0.44 -12.97 -0.59
N ILE A 12 -0.87 -12.92 -0.45
CA ILE A 12 -1.85 -13.19 -1.50
C ILE A 12 -2.53 -11.87 -1.81
N GLU A 13 -2.24 -11.29 -2.98
CA GLU A 13 -2.77 -10.01 -3.42
C GLU A 13 -3.85 -10.21 -4.47
N TRP A 14 -5.01 -9.58 -4.25
CA TRP A 14 -6.14 -9.55 -5.18
C TRP A 14 -6.35 -8.11 -5.62
N ASP A 15 -5.79 -7.71 -6.76
CA ASP A 15 -6.09 -6.43 -7.40
C ASP A 15 -7.03 -6.67 -8.58
N CYS A 16 -8.32 -6.40 -8.38
CA CYS A 16 -9.36 -6.84 -9.29
C CYS A 16 -10.13 -5.67 -9.90
N ASP A 17 -10.13 -5.62 -11.21
CA ASP A 17 -11.00 -4.77 -12.02
C ASP A 17 -12.29 -5.54 -12.35
N LEU A 18 -13.36 -5.23 -11.64
CA LEU A 18 -14.65 -5.92 -11.75
C LEU A 18 -15.36 -5.60 -13.07
N ASP A 19 -14.95 -4.57 -13.81
CA ASP A 19 -15.55 -4.20 -15.09
C ASP A 19 -15.14 -5.17 -16.21
N LYS A 20 -14.00 -5.84 -16.07
CA LYS A 20 -13.46 -6.84 -17.03
C LYS A 20 -13.99 -8.26 -16.81
N GLY A 21 -14.85 -8.46 -15.80
CA GLY A 21 -15.46 -9.74 -15.47
C GLY A 21 -14.67 -10.59 -14.46
N TYR A 22 -15.39 -11.44 -13.72
CA TYR A 22 -14.87 -12.19 -12.57
C TYR A 22 -13.73 -13.15 -12.88
N SER A 23 -13.65 -13.70 -14.10
CA SER A 23 -12.60 -14.66 -14.50
C SER A 23 -11.21 -14.03 -14.59
N ASN A 24 -11.12 -12.70 -14.65
CA ASN A 24 -9.87 -11.96 -14.77
C ASN A 24 -9.29 -11.55 -13.40
N CYS A 25 -10.05 -11.74 -12.32
CA CYS A 25 -9.62 -11.48 -10.95
C CYS A 25 -8.87 -12.70 -10.41
N ASN A 26 -7.54 -12.67 -10.50
CA ASN A 26 -6.67 -13.79 -10.10
C ASN A 26 -5.72 -13.36 -8.96
N PRO A 27 -5.40 -14.27 -8.02
CA PRO A 27 -4.51 -13.96 -6.93
C PRO A 27 -3.05 -13.90 -7.40
N HIS A 28 -2.33 -12.89 -6.93
CA HIS A 28 -0.88 -12.79 -7.06
C HIS A 28 -0.21 -13.24 -5.76
N TYR A 29 0.68 -14.22 -5.87
CA TYR A 29 1.38 -14.79 -4.72
C TYR A 29 2.80 -14.22 -4.61
N HIS A 30 3.12 -13.66 -3.44
CA HIS A 30 4.45 -13.18 -3.10
C HIS A 30 4.96 -13.86 -1.84
N PHE A 31 6.24 -14.25 -1.87
CA PHE A 31 6.90 -14.88 -0.73
C PHE A 31 8.01 -13.97 -0.24
N THR A 32 8.00 -13.63 1.03
CA THR A 32 9.03 -12.80 1.65
C THR A 32 9.48 -13.38 2.98
N ARG A 33 10.73 -13.14 3.34
CA ARG A 33 11.25 -13.51 4.66
C ARG A 33 10.98 -12.35 5.62
N LEU A 34 10.18 -12.61 6.65
CA LEU A 34 9.76 -11.58 7.62
C LEU A 34 10.74 -11.40 8.77
N ASP A 35 11.60 -12.38 9.03
CA ASP A 35 12.59 -12.35 10.13
C ASP A 35 13.94 -11.72 9.73
N VAL A 36 13.97 -10.86 8.70
CA VAL A 36 15.16 -10.09 8.32
C VAL A 36 15.21 -8.82 9.18
N SER A 37 15.76 -8.93 10.39
CA SER A 37 16.12 -7.77 11.20
C SER A 37 17.61 -7.45 11.02
N ASN A 38 17.95 -6.16 10.87
CA ASN A 38 19.34 -5.69 10.82
C ASN A 38 20.09 -5.85 12.15
N ASN A 39 19.42 -6.37 13.19
CA ASN A 39 19.97 -6.49 14.53
C ASN A 39 20.36 -7.95 14.81
N SER A 40 21.62 -8.18 15.15
CA SER A 40 22.25 -9.50 15.39
C SER A 40 21.71 -10.29 16.59
N ILE A 41 20.70 -9.78 17.30
CA ILE A 41 20.26 -10.29 18.61
C ILE A 41 19.40 -11.56 18.47
N SER A 42 18.66 -11.72 17.38
CA SER A 42 17.81 -12.91 17.17
C SER A 42 17.86 -13.38 15.74
N THR A 43 18.74 -14.34 15.48
CA THR A 43 18.79 -15.07 14.21
C THR A 43 17.71 -16.16 14.21
N GLY A 44 16.52 -15.87 13.67
CA GLY A 44 15.45 -16.87 13.41
C GLY A 44 14.26 -16.87 14.38
N PHE A 45 13.47 -17.95 14.35
CA PHE A 45 12.23 -18.11 15.12
C PHE A 45 12.27 -19.37 15.99
N ASN A 46 12.08 -19.20 17.30
CA ASN A 46 11.98 -20.30 18.25
C ASN A 46 10.92 -20.02 19.32
N PHE A 47 10.32 -21.07 19.87
CA PHE A 47 9.43 -20.96 21.03
C PHE A 47 9.68 -22.12 22.00
N ARG A 48 9.29 -21.90 23.25
CA ARG A 48 9.40 -22.91 24.31
C ARG A 48 8.01 -23.29 24.81
N HIS A 49 7.77 -24.59 24.98
CA HIS A 49 6.55 -25.09 25.59
C HIS A 49 6.86 -26.24 26.54
N THR A 50 6.02 -26.43 27.56
CA THR A 50 6.23 -27.41 28.63
C THR A 50 5.09 -28.41 28.67
N ARG A 51 5.42 -29.70 28.73
CA ARG A 51 4.45 -30.75 29.11
C ARG A 51 4.63 -31.08 30.58
N TYR A 52 3.56 -30.95 31.35
CA TYR A 52 3.54 -31.23 32.78
C TYR A 52 2.98 -32.62 33.03
N PHE A 53 3.56 -33.33 33.99
CA PHE A 53 3.21 -34.69 34.35
C PHE A 53 3.26 -34.84 35.87
N LYS A 54 2.58 -35.87 36.39
CA LYS A 54 2.63 -36.26 37.80
C LYS A 54 2.97 -37.73 37.91
N ASN A 55 3.85 -38.07 38.84
CA ASN A 55 4.20 -39.45 39.16
C ASN A 55 3.13 -40.08 40.05
N ALA A 56 3.16 -41.42 40.19
CA ALA A 56 2.28 -42.16 41.09
C ALA A 56 2.40 -41.72 42.57
N ALA A 57 3.56 -41.16 42.96
CA ALA A 57 3.80 -40.56 44.28
C ALA A 57 3.26 -39.12 44.44
N GLY A 58 2.58 -38.56 43.42
CA GLY A 58 2.03 -37.21 43.45
C GLY A 58 3.01 -36.07 43.11
N GLU A 59 4.30 -36.40 42.94
CA GLU A 59 5.34 -35.44 42.55
C GLU A 59 5.12 -34.89 41.13
N SER A 60 5.25 -33.58 40.97
CA SER A 60 5.07 -32.91 39.68
C SER A 60 6.40 -32.74 38.95
N TYR A 61 6.45 -33.15 37.68
CA TYR A 61 7.61 -32.97 36.82
C TYR A 61 7.19 -32.38 35.47
N ARG A 62 8.16 -31.84 34.72
CA ARG A 62 7.89 -31.26 33.40
C ARG A 62 8.97 -31.58 32.40
N SER A 63 8.56 -31.79 31.15
CA SER A 63 9.45 -31.81 29.99
C SER A 63 9.35 -30.45 29.29
N LEU A 64 10.45 -29.69 29.30
CA LEU A 64 10.57 -28.43 28.59
C LEU A 64 11.09 -28.68 27.17
N PHE A 65 10.33 -28.27 26.16
CA PHE A 65 10.70 -28.35 24.76
C PHE A 65 11.07 -26.96 24.25
N LYS A 66 12.24 -26.85 23.60
CA LYS A 66 12.61 -25.70 22.79
C LYS A 66 12.53 -26.11 21.33
N VAL A 67 11.62 -25.50 20.60
CA VAL A 67 11.32 -25.87 19.21
C VAL A 67 11.80 -24.75 18.29
N TYR A 68 12.52 -25.17 17.25
CA TYR A 68 12.97 -24.32 16.16
C TYR A 68 12.20 -24.74 14.91
N GLY A 69 11.63 -23.77 14.20
CA GLY A 69 10.78 -24.07 13.06
C GLY A 69 10.50 -22.88 12.18
N VAL A 70 9.83 -23.13 11.06
CA VAL A 70 9.39 -22.09 10.13
C VAL A 70 7.95 -21.71 10.45
N ARG A 71 7.72 -20.43 10.71
CA ARG A 71 6.38 -19.87 10.83
C ARG A 71 5.95 -19.31 9.47
N PHE A 72 4.82 -19.78 8.96
CA PHE A 72 4.20 -19.20 7.78
C PHE A 72 3.12 -18.19 8.22
N ASN A 73 3.28 -16.94 7.81
CA ASN A 73 2.26 -15.91 7.98
C ASN A 73 1.56 -15.69 6.62
N ILE A 74 0.32 -16.13 6.51
CA ILE A 74 -0.50 -15.93 5.33
C ILE A 74 -1.20 -14.58 5.47
N MET A 75 -0.86 -13.64 4.60
CA MET A 75 -1.42 -12.29 4.56
C MET A 75 -2.22 -12.17 3.27
N VAL A 76 -3.49 -11.81 3.38
CA VAL A 76 -4.36 -11.64 2.21
C VAL A 76 -4.70 -10.16 2.09
N HIS A 77 -4.36 -9.58 0.96
CA HIS A 77 -4.69 -8.20 0.60
C HIS A 77 -5.61 -8.21 -0.62
N GLY A 78 -6.57 -7.31 -0.62
CA GLY A 78 -7.54 -7.21 -1.71
C GLY A 78 -7.96 -5.77 -1.94
N LYS A 79 -7.98 -5.39 -3.22
CA LYS A 79 -8.54 -4.15 -3.72
C LYS A 79 -9.39 -4.49 -4.93
N ALA A 80 -10.61 -3.98 -4.96
CA ALA A 80 -11.51 -4.14 -6.09
C ALA A 80 -11.97 -2.77 -6.58
N GLY A 81 -11.91 -2.57 -7.89
CA GLY A 81 -12.48 -1.42 -8.58
C GLY A 81 -13.65 -1.85 -9.44
N MET A 82 -14.72 -1.04 -9.44
CA MET A 82 -15.83 -1.17 -10.37
C MET A 82 -16.23 0.23 -10.81
N PHE A 83 -16.68 0.36 -12.05
CA PHE A 83 -17.15 1.63 -12.59
C PHE A 83 -18.31 2.19 -11.74
N SER A 84 -18.21 3.47 -11.39
CA SER A 84 -19.26 4.21 -10.70
C SER A 84 -19.34 5.63 -11.24
N ILE A 85 -20.55 6.08 -11.55
CA ILE A 85 -20.80 7.38 -12.17
C ILE A 85 -20.41 8.56 -11.27
N ILE A 86 -20.52 8.41 -9.95
CA ILE A 86 -20.24 9.47 -8.97
C ILE A 86 -18.76 9.88 -9.00
N PRO A 87 -17.77 8.98 -8.77
CA PRO A 87 -16.36 9.35 -8.85
C PRO A 87 -15.95 9.77 -10.27
N THR A 88 -16.57 9.22 -11.32
CA THR A 88 -16.32 9.67 -12.69
C THR A 88 -16.73 11.12 -12.91
N ALA A 89 -17.94 11.51 -12.50
CA ALA A 89 -18.42 12.89 -12.63
C ALA A 89 -17.57 13.88 -11.84
N ILE A 90 -17.15 13.50 -10.62
CA ILE A 90 -16.25 14.31 -9.80
C ILE A 90 -14.91 14.50 -10.52
N ASN A 91 -14.29 13.41 -11.01
CA ASN A 91 -13.00 13.50 -11.70
C ASN A 91 -13.07 14.32 -13.00
N VAL A 92 -14.16 14.20 -13.76
CA VAL A 92 -14.39 15.04 -14.96
C VAL A 92 -14.54 16.51 -14.56
N GLY A 93 -15.36 16.81 -13.55
CA GLY A 93 -15.53 18.16 -13.03
C GLY A 93 -14.22 18.78 -12.53
N SER A 94 -13.44 18.01 -11.77
CA SER A 94 -12.11 18.43 -11.31
C SER A 94 -11.13 18.65 -12.47
N GLY A 95 -11.17 17.80 -13.49
CA GLY A 95 -10.35 17.97 -14.71
C GLY A 95 -10.70 19.24 -15.47
N LEU A 96 -11.99 19.56 -15.62
CA LEU A 96 -12.45 20.80 -16.25
C LEU A 96 -12.04 22.04 -15.42
N ALA A 97 -12.16 21.97 -14.09
CA ALA A 97 -11.71 23.05 -13.22
C ALA A 97 -10.19 23.31 -13.36
N LEU A 98 -9.38 22.26 -13.51
CA LEU A 98 -7.94 22.36 -13.70
C LEU A 98 -7.56 23.14 -14.98
N MET A 99 -8.38 23.07 -16.04
CA MET A 99 -8.11 23.83 -17.28
C MET A 99 -8.11 25.35 -17.05
N GLY A 100 -8.82 25.84 -16.04
CA GLY A 100 -8.80 27.26 -15.65
C GLY A 100 -7.41 27.74 -15.22
N ALA A 101 -6.57 26.87 -14.63
CA ALA A 101 -5.21 27.20 -14.28
C ALA A 101 -4.33 27.45 -15.53
N GLY A 102 -4.60 26.74 -16.62
CA GLY A 102 -3.94 26.96 -17.91
C GLY A 102 -4.25 28.34 -18.48
N ALA A 103 -5.53 28.75 -18.45
CA ALA A 103 -5.94 30.08 -18.86
C ALA A 103 -5.27 31.18 -18.02
N PHE A 104 -5.20 30.99 -16.70
CA PHE A 104 -4.50 31.91 -15.79
C PHE A 104 -2.99 32.01 -16.14
N PHE A 105 -2.34 30.88 -16.40
CA PHE A 105 -0.92 30.88 -16.78
C PHE A 105 -0.68 31.56 -18.14
N CYS A 106 -1.50 31.24 -19.16
CA CYS A 106 -1.41 31.88 -20.46
C CYS A 106 -1.59 33.40 -20.36
N ASP A 107 -2.50 33.84 -19.49
CA ASP A 107 -2.75 35.25 -19.25
C ASP A 107 -1.58 35.95 -18.56
N MET A 108 -0.96 35.30 -17.56
CA MET A 108 0.27 35.79 -16.92
C MET A 108 1.41 35.96 -17.93
N VAL A 109 1.57 35.00 -18.86
CA VAL A 109 2.59 35.06 -19.91
C VAL A 109 2.31 36.20 -20.89
N LEU A 110 1.06 36.32 -21.37
CA LEU A 110 0.65 37.36 -22.31
C LEU A 110 0.81 38.77 -21.74
N LEU A 111 0.47 38.96 -20.46
CA LEU A 111 0.49 40.28 -19.81
C LEU A 111 1.85 40.72 -19.30
N TYR A 112 2.76 39.79 -18.93
CA TYR A 112 4.01 40.17 -18.25
C TYR A 112 5.28 39.78 -19.00
N LEU A 113 5.26 38.76 -19.87
CA LEU A 113 6.47 38.23 -20.51
C LEU A 113 6.59 38.58 -22.00
N MET A 114 5.48 38.90 -22.67
CA MET A 114 5.50 39.23 -24.09
C MET A 114 5.94 40.66 -24.37
N LYS A 115 6.71 40.85 -25.45
CA LYS A 115 7.27 42.14 -25.88
C LYS A 115 6.21 43.21 -26.27
N LYS A 116 4.95 42.81 -26.45
CA LYS A 116 3.78 43.68 -26.72
C LYS A 116 2.77 43.69 -25.55
N SER A 117 3.22 43.35 -24.34
CA SER A 117 2.39 43.24 -23.14
C SER A 117 1.51 44.46 -22.86
N ASP A 118 2.04 45.68 -23.05
CA ASP A 118 1.29 46.92 -22.79
C ASP A 118 0.02 47.04 -23.66
N SER A 119 0.11 46.67 -24.95
CA SER A 119 -1.05 46.68 -25.85
C SER A 119 -2.11 45.64 -25.47
N TYR A 120 -1.70 44.48 -24.94
CA TYR A 120 -2.65 43.48 -24.42
C TYR A 120 -3.27 43.91 -23.10
N ARG A 121 -2.52 44.62 -22.25
CA ARG A 121 -2.97 45.11 -20.95
C ARG A 121 -4.03 46.20 -21.09
N GLU A 122 -3.84 47.13 -22.04
CA GLU A 122 -4.82 48.18 -22.36
C GLU A 122 -6.14 47.63 -22.93
N ARG A 123 -6.11 46.53 -23.69
CA ARG A 123 -7.33 45.89 -24.20
C ARG A 123 -8.04 45.03 -23.17
N LYS A 124 -7.32 44.53 -22.16
CA LYS A 124 -7.87 43.64 -21.14
C LYS A 124 -8.47 44.39 -19.96
N PHE A 125 -7.82 45.47 -19.51
CA PHE A 125 -8.25 46.22 -18.34
C PHE A 125 -8.78 47.59 -18.76
N GLU A 126 -10.06 47.87 -18.51
CA GLU A 126 -10.57 49.24 -18.54
C GLU A 126 -10.20 49.94 -17.22
N GLY A 127 -9.56 51.10 -17.32
CA GLY A 127 -9.22 51.93 -16.17
C GLY A 127 -10.48 52.50 -15.50
N PRO A 128 -10.44 52.78 -14.18
CA PRO A 128 -11.52 53.52 -13.54
C PRO A 128 -11.59 54.93 -14.15
N LYS A 129 -12.81 55.36 -14.47
CA LYS A 129 -13.11 56.74 -14.88
C LYS A 129 -12.97 57.70 -13.71
#